data_AF-W9V6G9-F1
#
_entry.id   AF-W9V6G9-F1
#
_cell.length_a   1.000
_cell.length_b   1.000
_cell.length_c   1.000
_cell.angle_alpha   90.00
_cell.angle_beta   90.00
_cell.angle_gamma   90.00
#
_symmetry.space_group_name_H-M   'P 1'
#
loop_
_entity.id
_entity.type
_entity.pdbx_description
1 polymer ?
#
loop_
_entity_poly.entity_id
_entity_poly.type
_entity_poly.pdbx_seq_one_letter_code
_entity_poly.pdbx_strand_id
1 'polypeptide(L)'
;MSSAWKRFSVADTLAYVDLPLFAHYIWVTKRLVKGMVVTPEGWSENSPMWSSTLNSYRILRLCHDELTPRYRQLVAEQSTHKRVHHLRSPRALKAFVGAVTDEYSDIR
;
A
#
# COMPACT_ATOMS: atom_id res chain seq x y z
N MET A 1 11.36 -10.35 -16.10
CA MET A 1 10.36 -9.45 -15.49
C MET A 1 10.88 -8.02 -15.53
N SER A 2 10.11 -7.03 -15.99
CA SER A 2 10.51 -5.62 -15.89
C SER A 2 10.51 -5.17 -14.43
N SER A 3 11.51 -4.38 -14.02
CA SER A 3 11.55 -3.81 -12.66
C SER A 3 10.33 -2.92 -12.42
N ALA A 4 9.91 -2.78 -11.16
CA ALA A 4 8.80 -1.91 -10.79
C ALA A 4 9.00 -0.47 -11.31
N TRP A 5 10.23 0.03 -11.27
CA TRP A 5 10.63 1.34 -11.82
C TRP A 5 10.31 1.52 -13.30
N LYS A 6 10.59 0.50 -14.13
CA LYS A 6 10.25 0.54 -15.56
C LYS A 6 8.74 0.54 -15.79
N ARG A 7 7.97 -0.07 -14.90
CA ARG A 7 6.50 -0.04 -14.96
C ARG A 7 5.96 1.35 -14.59
N PHE A 8 6.56 2.01 -13.60
CA PHE A 8 6.18 3.38 -13.23
C PHE A 8 6.53 4.39 -14.34
N SER A 9 7.64 4.18 -15.06
CA SER A 9 8.04 5.08 -16.14
C SER A 9 7.11 5.01 -17.36
N VAL A 10 6.44 3.88 -17.62
CA VAL A 10 5.50 3.74 -18.75
C VAL A 10 4.03 3.99 -18.38
N ALA A 11 3.68 3.99 -17.09
CA ALA A 11 2.30 4.19 -16.65
C ALA A 11 1.80 5.61 -16.94
N ASP A 12 0.55 5.76 -17.36
CA ASP A 12 -0.10 7.06 -17.55
C ASP A 12 -0.56 7.71 -16.23
N THR A 13 -0.91 6.86 -15.26
CA THR A 13 -1.43 7.28 -13.95
C THR A 13 -0.67 6.56 -12.82
N LEU A 14 -0.31 7.31 -11.78
CA LEU A 14 0.31 6.79 -10.56
C LEU A 14 -0.58 7.10 -9.35
N ALA A 15 -1.05 6.06 -8.66
CA ALA A 15 -1.73 6.18 -7.37
C ALA A 15 -0.77 5.78 -6.25
N TYR A 16 -0.31 6.74 -5.45
CA TYR A 16 0.60 6.51 -4.35
C TYR A 16 -0.13 6.54 -3.00
N VAL A 17 -0.12 5.40 -2.30
CA VAL A 17 -0.74 5.24 -0.98
C VAL A 17 0.33 5.39 0.10
N ASP A 18 0.35 6.53 0.77
CA ASP A 18 1.36 6.94 1.76
C ASP A 18 0.70 7.22 3.10
N LEU A 19 0.21 6.16 3.72
CA LEU A 19 -0.41 6.25 5.04
C LEU A 19 0.65 6.36 6.14
N PRO A 20 0.34 6.99 7.28
CA PRO A 20 1.29 7.06 8.39
C PRO A 20 1.76 5.66 8.80
N LEU A 21 3.06 5.53 9.09
CA LEU A 21 3.67 4.25 9.48
C LEU A 21 2.95 3.60 10.67
N PHE A 22 2.49 4.40 11.62
CA PHE A 22 1.71 3.94 12.76
C PHE A 22 0.41 3.21 12.36
N ALA A 23 -0.27 3.66 11.30
CA ALA A 23 -1.45 2.97 10.79
C ALA A 23 -1.10 1.56 10.28
N HIS A 24 0.04 1.42 9.60
CA HIS A 24 0.53 0.12 9.15
C HIS A 24 0.85 -0.81 10.32
N TYR A 25 1.51 -0.30 11.37
CA TYR A 25 1.75 -1.07 12.59
C TYR A 25 0.45 -1.54 13.24
N ILE A 26 -0.54 -0.65 13.42
CA ILE A 26 -1.85 -1.02 13.98
C ILE A 26 -2.50 -2.14 13.16
N TRP A 27 -2.46 -2.07 11.84
CA TRP A 27 -3.09 -3.07 10.98
C TRP A 27 -2.41 -4.43 11.06
N VAL A 28 -1.08 -4.46 11.15
CA VAL A 28 -0.34 -5.70 11.38
C VAL A 28 -0.65 -6.27 12.76
N THR A 29 -0.66 -5.44 13.82
CA THR A 29 -1.02 -5.87 15.18
C THR A 29 -2.44 -6.41 15.22
N LYS A 30 -3.40 -5.71 14.61
CA LYS A 30 -4.80 -6.14 14.54
C LYS A 30 -4.93 -7.49 13.82
N ARG A 31 -4.17 -7.70 12.74
CA ARG A 31 -4.13 -8.99 12.03
C ARG A 31 -3.57 -10.10 12.92
N LEU A 32 -2.50 -9.85 13.67
CA LEU A 32 -1.94 -10.82 14.61
C LEU A 32 -2.95 -11.20 15.70
N VAL A 33 -3.56 -10.21 16.34
CA VAL A 33 -4.56 -10.43 17.40
C VAL A 33 -5.73 -11.26 16.87
N LYS A 34 -6.23 -10.95 15.67
CA LYS A 34 -7.29 -11.74 15.04
C LYS A 34 -6.82 -13.15 14.68
N GLY A 35 -5.59 -13.28 14.15
CA GLY A 35 -4.98 -14.56 13.77
C GLY A 35 -4.75 -15.52 14.94
N MET A 36 -4.49 -14.99 16.13
CA MET A 36 -4.37 -15.81 17.35
C MET A 36 -5.69 -16.42 17.81
N VAL A 37 -6.83 -15.80 17.45
CA VAL A 37 -8.17 -16.28 17.82
C VAL A 37 -8.82 -17.07 16.69
N VAL A 38 -8.59 -16.67 15.44
CA VAL A 38 -9.14 -17.27 14.23
C VAL A 38 -8.09 -17.23 13.12
N THR A 39 -7.70 -18.39 12.60
CA THR A 39 -6.85 -18.47 11.41
C THR A 39 -7.53 -17.74 10.25
N PRO A 40 -6.90 -16.70 9.66
CA PRO A 40 -7.52 -15.98 8.56
C PRO A 40 -7.66 -16.90 7.34
N GLU A 41 -8.77 -16.72 6.61
CA GLU A 41 -9.05 -17.46 5.38
C GLU A 41 -7.91 -17.28 4.38
N GLY A 42 -7.37 -18.40 3.88
CA GLY A 42 -6.21 -18.41 2.97
C GLY A 42 -4.84 -18.35 3.65
N TRP A 43 -4.73 -18.44 4.98
CA TRP A 43 -3.44 -18.64 5.65
C TRP A 43 -2.90 -20.06 5.39
N SER A 44 -1.64 -20.17 5.02
CA SER A 44 -0.98 -21.45 4.79
C SER A 44 -0.86 -22.26 6.09
N GLU A 45 -1.25 -23.53 6.04
CA GLU A 45 -1.32 -24.43 7.21
C GLU A 45 0.01 -24.53 7.99
N ASN A 46 1.15 -24.37 7.31
CA ASN A 46 2.48 -24.53 7.89
C ASN A 46 3.24 -23.21 8.10
N SER A 47 2.58 -22.04 8.02
CA SER A 47 3.27 -20.76 8.20
C SER A 47 3.23 -20.25 9.63
N PRO A 48 4.40 -20.09 10.29
CA PRO A 48 4.49 -19.63 11.67
C PRO A 48 4.03 -18.17 11.82
N MET A 49 2.85 -17.98 12.40
CA MET A 49 2.19 -16.68 12.50
C MET A 49 3.02 -15.62 13.23
N TRP A 50 3.71 -16.02 14.31
CA TRP A 50 4.54 -15.13 15.11
C TRP A 50 5.78 -14.64 14.36
N SER A 51 6.54 -15.53 13.73
CA SER A 51 7.75 -15.13 13.00
C SER A 51 7.41 -14.38 11.70
N SER A 52 6.32 -14.74 11.01
CA SER A 52 5.80 -13.97 9.87
C SER A 52 5.40 -12.55 10.28
N THR A 53 4.81 -12.37 11.47
CA THR A 53 4.43 -11.06 11.97
C THR A 53 5.64 -10.22 12.38
N LEU A 54 6.61 -10.81 13.09
CA LEU A 54 7.86 -10.13 13.45
C LEU A 54 8.63 -9.68 12.20
N ASN A 55 8.68 -10.53 11.17
CA ASN A 55 9.28 -10.17 9.89
C ASN A 55 8.53 -9.01 9.22
N SER A 56 7.19 -8.98 9.31
CA SER A 56 6.39 -7.88 8.77
C SER A 56 6.73 -6.53 9.42
N TYR A 57 6.96 -6.48 10.73
CA TYR A 57 7.40 -5.26 11.40
C TYR A 57 8.80 -4.81 10.95
N ARG A 58 9.74 -5.74 10.80
CA ARG A 58 11.09 -5.44 10.30
C ARG A 58 11.03 -4.87 8.87
N ILE A 59 10.28 -5.52 7.98
CA ILE A 59 10.14 -5.09 6.59
C ILE A 59 9.40 -3.76 6.51
N LEU A 60 8.36 -3.52 7.32
CA LEU A 60 7.68 -2.22 7.36
C LEU A 60 8.64 -1.09 7.69
N ARG A 61 9.50 -1.28 8.68
CA ARG A 61 10.53 -0.30 9.03
C ARG A 61 11.52 -0.08 7.89
N LEU A 62 12.08 -1.15 7.33
CA LEU A 62 13.02 -1.05 6.20
C LEU A 62 12.39 -0.35 4.98
N CYS A 63 11.13 -0.66 4.66
CA CYS A 63 10.41 0.02 3.60
C CYS A 63 10.20 1.50 3.91
N HIS A 64 9.88 1.84 5.16
CA HIS A 64 9.72 3.23 5.56
C HIS A 64 11.02 4.03 5.47
N ASP A 65 12.13 3.42 5.88
CA ASP A 65 13.43 4.09 5.92
C ASP A 65 14.03 4.23 4.50
N GLU A 66 13.92 3.19 3.66
CA GLU A 66 14.61 3.14 2.37
C GLU A 66 13.72 3.41 1.16
N LEU A 67 12.51 2.84 1.14
CA LEU A 67 11.63 2.84 -0.03
C LEU A 67 10.68 4.03 -0.04
N THR A 68 10.09 4.41 1.09
CA THR A 68 9.17 5.54 1.20
C THR A 68 9.77 6.85 0.69
N PRO A 69 11.02 7.24 1.02
CA PRO A 69 11.61 8.47 0.49
C PRO A 69 11.75 8.43 -1.03
N ARG A 70 12.18 7.29 -1.58
CA ARG A 70 12.35 7.11 -3.03
C ARG A 70 11.01 7.16 -3.77
N TYR A 71 9.95 6.60 -3.20
CA TYR A 71 8.60 6.71 -3.78
C TYR A 71 8.06 8.14 -3.72
N ARG A 72 8.29 8.86 -2.61
CA ARG A 72 7.92 10.28 -2.50
C ARG A 72 8.63 11.13 -3.55
N GLN A 73 9.92 10.88 -3.76
CA GLN A 73 10.70 11.54 -4.80
C GLN A 73 10.14 11.23 -6.20
N LEU A 74 9.92 9.96 -6.53
CA LEU A 74 9.34 9.55 -7.81
C LEU A 74 8.00 10.25 -8.08
N VAL A 75 7.11 10.27 -7.09
CA VAL A 75 5.78 10.88 -7.19
C VAL A 75 5.90 12.39 -7.41
N ALA A 76 6.82 13.06 -6.72
CA ALA A 76 7.08 14.48 -6.92
C ALA A 76 7.61 14.76 -8.33
N GLU A 77 8.60 14.01 -8.80
CA GLU A 77 9.20 14.16 -10.14
C GLU A 77 8.21 13.87 -11.27
N GLN A 78 7.32 12.89 -11.09
CA GLN A 78 6.37 12.50 -12.12
C GLN A 78 5.07 13.33 -12.09
N SER A 79 4.81 14.08 -11.02
CA SER A 79 3.58 14.88 -10.87
C SER A 79 3.41 15.97 -11.93
N THR A 80 4.49 16.43 -12.55
CA THR A 80 4.48 17.41 -13.64
C THR A 80 4.14 16.82 -15.00
N HIS A 81 4.33 15.50 -15.17
CA HIS A 81 4.25 14.83 -16.47
C HIS A 81 3.10 13.83 -16.56
N LYS A 82 2.52 13.42 -15.43
CA LYS A 82 1.54 12.32 -15.36
C LYS A 82 0.43 12.61 -14.36
N ARG A 83 -0.68 11.88 -14.48
CA ARG A 83 -1.73 11.91 -13.47
C ARG A 83 -1.24 11.22 -12.20
N VAL A 84 -1.01 11.99 -11.14
CA VAL A 84 -0.51 11.47 -9.87
C VAL A 84 -1.49 11.74 -8.74
N HIS A 85 -1.92 10.68 -8.05
CA HIS A 85 -2.80 10.75 -6.88
C HIS A 85 -2.03 10.37 -5.61
N HIS A 86 -1.79 11.35 -4.71
CA HIS A 86 -1.11 11.09 -3.42
C HIS A 86 -2.14 10.92 -2.30
N LEU A 87 -2.34 9.69 -1.86
CA LEU A 87 -3.34 9.29 -0.88
C LEU A 87 -2.70 9.12 0.49
N ARG A 88 -2.87 10.12 1.36
CA ARG A 88 -2.23 10.18 2.70
C ARG A 88 -3.13 9.77 3.86
N SER A 89 -4.40 9.48 3.60
CA SER A 89 -5.35 9.09 4.65
C SER A 89 -6.38 8.07 4.15
N PRO A 90 -6.97 7.26 5.05
CA PRO A 90 -8.06 6.35 4.68
C PRO A 90 -9.28 7.09 4.09
N ARG A 91 -9.54 8.32 4.53
CA ARG A 91 -10.60 9.17 3.97
C ARG A 91 -10.30 9.55 2.53
N ALA A 92 -9.06 9.96 2.23
CA ALA A 92 -8.63 10.27 0.86
C ALA A 92 -8.71 9.04 -0.04
N LEU A 93 -8.32 7.87 0.47
CA LEU A 93 -8.45 6.61 -0.26
C LEU A 93 -9.91 6.28 -0.56
N LYS A 94 -10.82 6.42 0.43
CA LYS A 94 -12.25 6.19 0.22
C LYS A 94 -12.86 7.14 -0.80
N ALA A 95 -12.52 8.44 -0.71
CA ALA A 95 -12.97 9.44 -1.67
C ALA A 95 -12.45 9.16 -3.09
N PHE A 96 -11.17 8.75 -3.21
CA PHE A 96 -10.58 8.35 -4.48
C PHE A 96 -11.31 7.15 -5.10
N VAL A 97 -11.56 6.09 -4.32
CA VAL A 97 -12.30 4.92 -4.81
C VAL A 97 -13.73 5.30 -5.22
N GLY A 98 -14.41 6.15 -4.46
CA GLY A 98 -15.72 6.68 -4.84
C GLY A 98 -15.68 7.41 -6.19
N ALA A 99 -14.78 8.38 -6.34
CA ALA A 99 -14.63 9.14 -7.57
C ALA A 99 -14.32 8.25 -8.79
N VAL A 100 -13.44 7.26 -8.63
CA VAL A 100 -13.14 6.29 -9.69
C VAL A 100 -14.37 5.44 -10.00
N THR A 101 -15.11 4.99 -8.98
CA THR A 101 -16.32 4.19 -9.20
C THR A 101 -17.36 4.99 -9.99
N ASP A 102 -17.57 6.26 -9.64
CA ASP A 102 -18.50 7.14 -10.34
C ASP A 102 -18.06 7.39 -11.79
N GLU A 103 -16.78 7.69 -12.03
CA GLU A 103 -16.19 7.88 -13.37
C GLU A 103 -16.43 6.69 -14.30
N TYR A 104 -16.38 5.46 -13.77
CA TYR A 104 -16.62 4.24 -14.57
C TYR A 104 -18.06 3.72 -14.50
N SER A 105 -18.91 4.25 -13.62
CA SER A 105 -20.33 3.87 -13.54
C SER A 105 -21.13 4.50 -14.68
N ASP A 106 -20.76 5.69 -15.14
CA ASP A 106 -21.34 6.37 -16.30
C ASP A 106 -20.93 5.76 -17.66
N ILE A 107 -20.03 4.77 -17.66
CA ILE A 107 -19.52 4.12 -18.88
C ILE A 107 -20.23 2.76 -19.12
N ARG A 108 -21.11 2.32 -18.21
CA ARG A 108 -21.79 1.02 -18.27
C ARG A 108 -23.21 1.08 -18.83
#